data_AF-A0A3G6URU4-F1
#
_entry.id   AF-A0A3G6URU4-F1
#
_cell.length_a   1.000
_cell.length_b   1.000
_cell.length_c   1.000
_cell.angle_alpha   90.00
_cell.angle_beta   90.00
_cell.angle_gamma   90.00
#
_symmetry.space_group_name_H-M   'P 1'
#
loop_
_entity.id
_entity.type
_entity.pdbx_description
1 polymer ?
#
loop_
_entity_poly.entity_id
_entity_poly.type
_entity_poly.pdbx_seq_one_letter_code
_entity_poly.pdbx_strand_id
1 'polypeptide(L)'
;MMKNRSRSYYRHQRKRSVNRKLMIMKHVWGEADREEPVHPYVKHPGKLSKAKLNCSCTMCKYEKHYRIPKPAVKSKIDLMQQDLNEYFL
;
A
#
# COMPACT_ATOMS: atom_id res chain seq x y z
N MET A 1 10.58 -26.33 17.14
CA MET A 1 10.54 -26.68 15.70
C MET A 1 9.11 -27.03 15.30
N MET A 2 8.48 -26.31 14.37
CA MET A 2 7.12 -26.67 13.90
C MET A 2 7.18 -27.94 13.06
N LYS A 3 6.80 -29.07 13.67
CA LYS A 3 7.05 -30.43 13.17
C LYS A 3 6.38 -30.80 11.83
N ASN A 4 5.43 -30.01 11.30
CA ASN A 4 4.59 -30.42 10.16
C ASN A 4 4.59 -29.44 8.96
N ARG A 5 5.60 -28.57 8.80
CA ARG A 5 5.69 -27.68 7.64
C ARG A 5 6.59 -28.28 6.56
N SER A 6 6.00 -29.05 5.66
CA SER A 6 6.69 -29.60 4.49
C SER A 6 7.00 -28.53 3.43
N ARG A 7 7.84 -28.86 2.44
CA ARG A 7 8.06 -27.99 1.26
C ARG A 7 6.76 -27.69 0.51
N SER A 8 5.81 -28.64 0.48
CA SER A 8 4.51 -28.43 -0.15
C SER A 8 3.67 -27.38 0.58
N TYR A 9 3.72 -27.35 1.91
CA TYR A 9 3.07 -26.30 2.71
C TYR A 9 3.56 -24.89 2.34
N TYR A 10 4.88 -24.69 2.27
CA TYR A 10 5.44 -23.38 1.91
C TYR A 10 5.11 -22.96 0.47
N ARG A 11 5.12 -23.91 -0.47
CA ARG A 11 4.69 -23.67 -1.87
C ARG A 11 3.23 -23.26 -1.93
N HIS A 12 2.36 -23.93 -1.18
CA HIS A 12 0.94 -23.59 -1.10
C HIS A 12 0.73 -22.19 -0.50
N GLN A 13 1.36 -21.86 0.63
CA GLN A 13 1.24 -20.53 1.26
C GLN A 13 1.76 -19.43 0.33
N ARG A 14 2.87 -19.67 -0.37
CA ARG A 14 3.40 -18.75 -1.39
C ARG A 14 2.38 -18.52 -2.51
N LYS A 15 1.83 -19.59 -3.08
CA LYS A 15 0.82 -19.52 -4.15
C LYS A 15 -0.42 -18.77 -3.69
N ARG A 16 -0.93 -19.06 -2.48
CA ARG A 16 -2.07 -18.35 -1.88
C ARG A 16 -1.80 -16.85 -1.73
N SER A 17 -0.64 -16.46 -1.21
CA SER A 17 -0.25 -15.05 -1.05
C SER A 17 -0.13 -14.33 -2.40
N VAL A 18 0.51 -14.96 -3.39
CA VAL A 18 0.64 -14.43 -4.75
C VAL A 18 -0.75 -14.24 -5.38
N ASN A 19 -1.62 -15.25 -5.32
CA ASN A 19 -2.95 -15.20 -5.91
C ASN A 19 -3.81 -14.09 -5.28
N ARG A 20 -3.80 -13.96 -3.95
CA ARG A 20 -4.53 -12.88 -3.26
C ARG A 20 -4.07 -11.50 -3.72
N LYS A 21 -2.76 -11.31 -3.84
CA LYS A 21 -2.17 -10.05 -4.31
C LYS A 21 -2.51 -9.76 -5.78
N LEU A 22 -2.48 -10.79 -6.61
CA LEU A 22 -2.86 -10.66 -8.02
C LEU A 22 -4.34 -10.28 -8.17
N MET A 23 -5.22 -10.83 -7.35
CA MET A 23 -6.65 -10.45 -7.33
C MET A 23 -6.84 -8.98 -7.00
N ILE A 24 -6.12 -8.45 -6.01
CA ILE A 24 -6.17 -7.01 -5.67
C ILE A 24 -5.76 -6.17 -6.88
N MET A 25 -4.67 -6.53 -7.54
CA MET A 25 -4.20 -5.79 -8.71
C MET A 25 -5.21 -5.82 -9.86
N LYS A 26 -5.77 -6.99 -10.16
CA LYS A 26 -6.75 -7.15 -11.23
C LYS A 26 -8.04 -6.36 -10.97
N HIS A 27 -8.62 -6.51 -9.78
CA HIS A 27 -9.99 -6.03 -9.54
C HIS A 27 -10.06 -4.73 -8.75
N VAL A 28 -9.11 -4.43 -7.88
CA VAL A 28 -9.12 -3.19 -7.08
C VAL A 28 -8.38 -2.07 -7.79
N TRP A 29 -7.28 -2.38 -8.50
CA TRP A 29 -6.53 -1.38 -9.27
C TRP A 29 -7.00 -1.27 -10.73
N GLY A 30 -8.01 -2.07 -11.14
CA GLY A 30 -8.61 -1.98 -12.48
C GLY A 30 -7.68 -2.43 -13.61
N GLU A 31 -6.84 -3.43 -13.37
CA GLU A 31 -5.97 -4.03 -14.40
C GLU A 31 -6.65 -5.18 -15.17
N ALA A 32 -7.80 -5.69 -14.69
CA ALA A 32 -8.49 -6.80 -15.34
C ALA A 32 -9.10 -6.43 -16.70
N ASP A 33 -9.54 -5.18 -16.84
CA ASP A 33 -10.29 -4.70 -18.01
C ASP A 33 -9.40 -4.00 -19.04
N ARG A 34 -8.07 -4.06 -18.86
CA ARG A 34 -7.09 -3.44 -19.77
C ARG A 34 -6.62 -4.46 -20.80
N GLU A 35 -6.55 -4.04 -22.06
CA GLU A 35 -6.07 -4.87 -23.17
C GLU A 35 -4.62 -5.34 -22.98
N GLU A 36 -3.78 -4.48 -22.39
CA GLU A 36 -2.42 -4.84 -21.99
C GLU A 36 -2.22 -4.70 -20.48
N PRO A 37 -1.61 -5.70 -19.82
CA PRO A 37 -1.30 -5.61 -18.39
C PRO A 37 -0.23 -4.53 -18.17
N VAL A 38 -0.61 -3.42 -17.54
CA VAL A 38 0.28 -2.27 -17.34
C VAL A 38 1.33 -2.57 -16.28
N HIS A 39 0.98 -3.36 -15.26
CA HIS A 39 1.88 -3.62 -14.15
C HIS A 39 2.72 -4.91 -14.34
N PRO A 40 4.07 -4.87 -14.16
CA PRO A 40 4.96 -6.04 -14.32
C PRO A 40 4.61 -7.28 -13.47
N TYR A 41 3.86 -7.07 -12.39
CA TYR A 41 3.40 -8.15 -11.50
C TYR A 41 2.20 -8.92 -12.06
N VAL A 42 1.45 -8.37 -13.01
CA VAL A 42 0.41 -9.12 -13.73
C VAL A 42 1.07 -10.07 -14.73
N LYS A 43 2.10 -9.60 -15.46
CA LYS A 43 2.91 -10.43 -16.37
C LYS A 43 3.74 -11.49 -15.63
N HIS A 44 4.30 -11.15 -14.47
CA HIS A 44 5.16 -12.04 -13.67
C HIS A 44 4.72 -12.10 -12.20
N PRO A 45 3.63 -12.82 -11.89
CA PRO A 45 3.01 -12.82 -10.56
C PRO A 45 3.87 -13.44 -9.46
N GLY A 46 4.86 -14.27 -9.81
CA GLY A 46 5.78 -14.85 -8.82
C GLY A 46 6.50 -13.80 -7.95
N LYS A 47 6.73 -12.59 -8.47
CA LYS A 47 7.36 -11.48 -7.73
C LYS A 47 6.45 -10.92 -6.62
N LEU A 48 5.14 -11.12 -6.71
CA LEU A 48 4.17 -10.66 -5.69
C LEU A 48 4.37 -11.30 -4.32
N SER A 49 5.02 -12.45 -4.24
CA SER A 49 5.33 -13.12 -2.98
C SER A 49 6.01 -12.21 -1.95
N LYS A 50 6.88 -11.28 -2.40
CA LYS A 50 7.59 -10.31 -1.56
C LYS A 50 7.06 -8.87 -1.71
N ALA A 51 6.21 -8.60 -2.69
CA ALA A 51 5.71 -7.26 -2.96
C ALA A 51 4.78 -6.75 -1.84
N LYS A 52 4.87 -5.46 -1.52
CA LYS A 52 3.89 -4.75 -0.69
C LYS A 52 2.90 -4.06 -1.62
N LEU A 53 1.61 -4.36 -1.46
CA LEU A 53 0.51 -3.76 -2.26
C LEU A 53 -0.20 -2.63 -1.51
N ASN A 54 0.46 -1.98 -0.56
CA ASN A 54 -0.15 -0.88 0.17
C ASN A 54 -0.35 0.33 -0.75
N CYS A 55 -1.61 0.61 -1.13
CA CYS A 55 -1.91 1.86 -1.83
C CYS A 55 -1.78 3.02 -0.83
N SER A 56 -0.85 3.92 -1.09
CA SER A 56 -0.71 5.18 -0.36
C SER A 56 -1.49 6.31 -1.04
N CYS A 57 -2.35 5.98 -2.01
CA CYS A 57 -3.22 6.90 -2.72
C CYS A 57 -4.23 7.59 -1.81
N THR A 58 -4.79 8.70 -2.29
CA THR A 58 -5.78 9.50 -1.54
C THR A 58 -7.04 8.71 -1.23
N MET A 59 -7.46 7.80 -2.11
CA MET A 59 -8.63 6.96 -1.89
C MET A 59 -8.43 5.91 -0.79
N CYS A 60 -7.35 5.13 -0.84
CA CYS A 60 -7.20 3.97 0.04
C CYS A 60 -6.60 4.29 1.41
N LYS A 61 -5.79 5.36 1.52
CA LYS A 61 -5.18 5.72 2.80
C LYS A 61 -6.16 6.56 3.61
N TYR A 62 -6.68 6.01 4.71
CA TYR A 62 -7.64 6.66 5.61
C TYR A 62 -7.34 8.14 5.89
N GLU A 63 -6.13 8.44 6.38
CA GLU A 63 -5.71 9.82 6.66
C GLU A 63 -5.83 10.74 5.44
N LYS A 64 -5.51 10.24 4.24
CA LYS A 64 -5.60 11.04 3.02
C LYS A 64 -7.04 11.18 2.52
N HIS A 65 -7.83 10.11 2.63
CA HIS A 65 -9.23 10.10 2.21
C HIS A 65 -10.05 11.13 2.99
N TYR A 66 -9.87 11.16 4.30
CA TYR A 66 -10.56 12.10 5.19
C TYR A 66 -9.77 13.40 5.43
N ARG A 67 -8.69 13.63 4.66
CA ARG A 67 -7.83 14.83 4.77
C ARG A 67 -7.37 15.14 6.19
N ILE A 68 -7.11 14.10 6.97
CA ILE A 68 -6.65 14.22 8.36
C ILE A 68 -5.20 14.69 8.33
N PRO A 69 -4.90 15.89 8.85
CA PRO A 69 -3.54 16.42 8.84
C PRO A 69 -2.65 15.60 9.77
N LYS A 70 -1.45 15.28 9.27
CA LYS A 70 -0.46 14.54 10.06
C LYS A 70 0.05 15.39 11.22
N PRO A 71 0.44 14.80 12.35
CA PRO A 71 1.01 15.52 13.49
C PRO A 71 2.20 16.41 13.11
N ALA A 72 3.09 15.93 12.23
CA ALA A 72 4.22 16.73 11.75
C ALA A 72 3.81 17.95 10.92
N VAL A 73 2.68 17.89 10.22
CA VAL A 73 2.13 19.05 9.47
C VAL A 73 1.52 20.04 10.45
N LYS A 74 0.75 19.56 11.44
CA LYS A 74 0.18 20.39 12.50
C LYS A 74 1.27 21.16 13.25
N SER A 75 2.29 20.46 13.74
CA SER A 75 3.41 21.07 14.47
C SER A 75 4.14 22.14 13.66
N LYS A 76 4.29 21.96 12.33
CA LYS A 76 4.87 23.00 11.48
C LYS A 76 3.96 24.22 11.35
N ILE A 77 2.66 24.01 11.17
CA ILE A 77 1.69 25.11 11.10
C ILE A 77 1.68 25.89 12.42
N ASP A 78 1.72 25.19 13.56
CA ASP A 78 1.72 25.81 14.88
C ASP A 78 2.98 26.67 15.10
N LEU A 79 4.17 26.18 14.70
CA LEU A 79 5.41 26.95 14.74
C LEU A 79 5.35 28.18 13.83
N MET A 80 4.87 28.02 12.59
CA MET A 80 4.72 29.15 11.67
C MET A 80 3.76 30.21 12.21
N GLN A 81 2.69 29.79 12.90
CA GLN A 81 1.75 30.72 13.54
C GLN A 81 2.40 31.46 14.72
N GLN A 82 3.26 30.78 15.49
CA GLN A 82 4.04 31.41 16.56
C GLN A 82 4.98 32.48 16.00
N ASP A 83 5.73 32.18 14.94
CA ASP A 83 6.64 33.12 14.29
C ASP A 83 5.91 34.37 13.78
N LEU A 84 4.73 34.18 13.15
CA LEU A 84 3.89 35.29 12.69
C LEU A 84 3.40 36.15 13.86
N ASN A 85 2.95 35.51 14.94
CA ASN A 85 2.47 36.23 16.12
C ASN A 85 3.62 37.06 16.74
N GLU A 86 4.82 36.50 16.82
CA GLU A 86 6.02 37.21 17.31
C GLU A 86 6.40 38.38 16.40
N TYR A 87 6.27 38.25 15.08
CA TYR A 87 6.60 39.33 14.14
C TYR A 87 5.64 40.52 14.19
N PHE A 88 4.35 40.28 14.45
CA PHE A 88 3.31 41.31 14.46
C PHE A 88 3.00 41.90 15.86
N LEU A 89 3.61 41.37 16.93
CA LEU A 89 3.56 41.88 18.30
C LEU A 89 4.73 42.83 18.59
#